data_AF-A0A534HRR3-F1
#
_entry.id   AF-A0A534HRR3-F1
#
_cell.length_a   1.000
_cell.length_b   1.000
_cell.length_c   1.000
_cell.angle_alpha   90.00
_cell.angle_beta   90.00
_cell.angle_gamma   90.00
#
_symmetry.space_group_name_H-M   'P 1'
#
loop_
_entity.id
_entity.type
_entity.pdbx_description
1 polymer ?
#
loop_
_entity_poly.entity_id
_entity_poly.type
_entity_poly.pdbx_seq_one_letter_code
_entity_poly.pdbx_strand_id
1 'polypeptide(L)'
;MHVFRAKTAGESHAETTRIARRLFVSPPPQRMVLPIVAFSLMESYLLVYPGLDGFRVLLGGAAVGVPAFLAALATVPVADRLGGRMYFRRSFLLAFVGLMIVGAFELVATVALTLYSLVTGVPYLQRIDRVTVLGYGAVFWSRQVILSATSNSKHLHSLPAASLHPVLGLIGLAAVLPFRLDEVVLALVAYAVFFGTAVAYTEIAKRPLLRSFGADGLTLLRSTLDHYTEPEASGIAELETFFDSISVAARVRVGGLAFRVGSRLKALF
;
A
#
# COMPACT_ATOMS: atom_id res chain seq x y z
N MET A 1 -5.97 0.04 -42.52
CA MET A 1 -4.84 0.94 -42.22
C MET A 1 -5.35 2.03 -41.28
N HIS A 2 -5.12 1.91 -39.96
CA HIS A 2 -5.44 2.99 -39.03
C HIS A 2 -4.39 4.08 -39.20
N VAL A 3 -4.77 5.19 -39.84
CA VAL A 3 -3.93 6.38 -39.92
C VAL A 3 -3.78 6.92 -38.50
N PHE A 4 -2.61 6.73 -37.89
CA PHE A 4 -2.26 7.37 -36.63
C PHE A 4 -2.16 8.88 -36.89
N ARG A 5 -3.24 9.60 -36.60
CA ARG A 5 -3.21 11.06 -36.54
C ARG A 5 -2.19 11.44 -35.46
N ALA A 6 -1.19 12.24 -35.84
CA ALA A 6 -0.23 12.78 -34.89
C ALA A 6 -1.01 13.56 -33.81
N LYS A 7 -0.93 13.11 -32.56
CA LYS A 7 -1.57 13.76 -31.43
C LYS A 7 -0.89 15.10 -31.19
N THR A 8 -1.67 16.13 -30.90
CA THR A 8 -1.12 17.41 -30.44
C THR A 8 -0.51 17.25 -29.05
N ALA A 9 0.45 18.12 -28.68
CA ALA A 9 1.06 18.08 -27.35
C ALA A 9 0.00 18.14 -26.23
N GLY A 10 -1.04 18.97 -26.40
CA GLY A 10 -2.16 19.07 -25.46
C GLY A 10 -2.98 17.78 -25.34
N GLU A 11 -3.28 17.11 -26.46
CA GLU A 11 -3.97 15.82 -26.44
C GLU A 11 -3.13 14.73 -25.77
N SER A 12 -1.81 14.72 -26.02
CA SER A 12 -0.89 13.78 -25.35
C SER A 12 -0.85 14.04 -23.85
N HIS A 13 -0.76 15.29 -23.39
CA HIS A 13 -0.78 15.62 -21.96
C HIS A 13 -2.10 15.24 -21.28
N ALA A 14 -3.23 15.50 -21.94
CA ALA A 14 -4.54 15.13 -21.43
C ALA A 14 -4.71 13.60 -21.32
N GLU A 15 -4.21 12.85 -22.29
CA GLU A 15 -4.23 11.39 -22.27
C GLU A 15 -3.30 10.81 -21.20
N THR A 16 -2.07 11.31 -21.09
CA THR A 16 -1.14 10.91 -20.02
C THR A 16 -1.74 11.16 -18.63
N THR A 17 -2.38 12.31 -18.44
CA THR A 17 -3.06 12.65 -17.17
C THR A 17 -4.23 11.71 -16.90
N ARG A 18 -5.02 11.37 -17.93
CA ARG A 18 -6.13 10.40 -17.81
C ARG A 18 -5.64 8.99 -17.48
N ILE A 19 -4.55 8.55 -18.11
CA ILE A 19 -3.93 7.26 -17.85
C ILE A 19 -3.35 7.23 -16.44
N ALA A 20 -2.59 8.25 -16.04
CA ALA A 20 -2.04 8.37 -14.69
C ALA A 20 -3.15 8.32 -13.64
N ARG A 21 -4.24 9.07 -13.83
CA ARG A 21 -5.40 9.03 -12.93
C ARG A 21 -5.99 7.62 -12.81
N ARG A 22 -6.11 6.87 -13.91
CA ARG A 22 -6.61 5.49 -13.85
C ARG A 22 -5.64 4.54 -13.14
N LEU A 23 -4.34 4.74 -13.31
CA LEU A 23 -3.29 3.90 -12.73
C LEU A 23 -3.18 4.09 -11.22
N PHE A 24 -3.30 5.33 -10.73
CA PHE A 24 -3.12 5.67 -9.32
C PHE A 24 -4.41 5.61 -8.50
N VAL A 25 -5.59 5.50 -9.13
CA VAL A 25 -6.85 5.36 -8.41
C VAL A 25 -6.99 3.95 -7.82
N SER A 26 -7.05 3.90 -6.49
CA SER A 26 -7.32 2.66 -5.77
C SER A 26 -8.75 2.16 -6.02
N PRO A 27 -8.95 0.83 -6.14
CA PRO A 27 -10.25 0.24 -6.39
C PRO A 27 -11.24 0.53 -5.25
N PRO A 28 -12.56 0.51 -5.52
CA PRO A 28 -13.57 0.69 -4.49
C PRO A 28 -13.50 -0.43 -3.44
N PRO A 29 -13.78 -0.15 -2.15
CA PRO A 29 -13.65 -1.13 -1.06
C PRO A 29 -14.48 -2.41 -1.30
N GLN A 30 -15.66 -2.26 -1.89
CA GLN A 30 -16.56 -3.38 -2.23
C GLN A 30 -15.90 -4.42 -3.15
N ARG A 31 -15.05 -3.98 -4.08
CA ARG A 31 -14.33 -4.90 -4.98
C ARG A 31 -13.16 -5.62 -4.30
N MET A 32 -12.71 -5.12 -3.14
CA MET A 32 -11.63 -5.73 -2.37
C MET A 32 -12.13 -6.80 -1.39
N VAL A 33 -13.43 -6.81 -1.07
CA VAL A 33 -14.02 -7.79 -0.12
C VAL A 33 -13.78 -9.22 -0.58
N LEU A 34 -14.13 -9.55 -1.83
CA LEU A 34 -13.98 -10.90 -2.35
C LEU A 34 -12.51 -11.37 -2.44
N PRO A 35 -11.56 -10.55 -2.95
CA PRO A 35 -10.14 -10.87 -2.89
C PRO A 35 -9.61 -11.10 -1.47
N ILE A 36 -10.00 -10.27 -0.49
CA ILE A 36 -9.60 -10.43 0.92
C ILE A 36 -10.10 -11.77 1.46
N VAL A 37 -11.37 -12.10 1.24
CA VAL A 37 -11.94 -13.38 1.69
C VAL A 37 -11.23 -14.56 1.02
N ALA A 38 -11.00 -14.49 -0.29
CA ALA A 38 -10.33 -15.55 -1.05
C ALA A 38 -8.90 -15.80 -0.54
N PHE A 39 -8.11 -14.74 -0.32
CA PHE A 39 -6.76 -14.86 0.22
C PHE A 39 -6.76 -15.36 1.67
N SER A 40 -7.71 -14.91 2.50
CA SER A 40 -7.79 -15.37 3.89
C SER A 40 -8.07 -16.88 3.97
N LEU A 41 -8.94 -17.39 3.09
CA LEU A 41 -9.20 -18.84 2.99
C LEU A 41 -7.99 -19.60 2.44
N MET A 42 -7.29 -19.03 1.46
CA MET A 42 -6.07 -19.62 0.91
C MET A 42 -4.97 -19.71 1.97
N GLU A 43 -4.69 -18.63 2.70
CA GLU A 43 -3.70 -18.60 3.79
C GLU A 43 -4.06 -19.62 4.88
N SER A 44 -5.33 -19.65 5.30
CA SER A 44 -5.78 -20.65 6.25
C SER A 44 -5.63 -22.08 5.76
N TYR A 45 -5.82 -22.34 4.46
CA TYR A 45 -5.57 -23.66 3.89
C TYR A 45 -4.08 -24.00 3.92
N LEU A 46 -3.19 -23.04 3.61
CA LEU A 46 -1.75 -23.24 3.66
C LEU A 46 -1.26 -23.56 5.08
N LEU A 47 -1.85 -22.95 6.11
CA LEU A 47 -1.54 -23.23 7.51
C LEU A 47 -1.92 -24.66 7.96
N VAL A 48 -2.98 -25.23 7.39
CA VAL A 48 -3.48 -26.57 7.78
C VAL A 48 -2.96 -27.67 6.84
N TYR A 49 -2.34 -27.30 5.72
CA TYR A 49 -1.80 -28.24 4.74
C TYR A 49 -0.78 -29.22 5.35
N PRO A 50 -0.82 -30.53 5.01
CA PRO A 50 -1.67 -31.18 4.00
C PRO A 50 -3.05 -31.66 4.50
N GLY A 51 -3.49 -31.23 5.69
CA GLY A 51 -4.79 -31.60 6.23
C GLY A 51 -5.96 -31.03 5.40
N LEU A 52 -6.98 -31.87 5.14
CA LEU A 52 -8.20 -31.50 4.42
C LEU A 52 -9.38 -31.26 5.37
N ASP A 53 -9.14 -30.59 6.49
CA ASP A 53 -10.19 -30.26 7.46
C ASP A 53 -10.85 -28.93 7.09
N GLY A 54 -11.96 -28.99 6.34
CA GLY A 54 -12.69 -27.82 5.89
C GLY A 54 -13.18 -26.91 7.03
N PHE A 55 -13.47 -27.47 8.21
CA PHE A 55 -13.89 -26.66 9.35
C PHE A 55 -12.74 -25.82 9.90
N ARG A 56 -11.54 -26.40 10.02
CA ARG A 56 -10.33 -25.65 10.42
C ARG A 56 -9.95 -24.57 9.41
N VAL A 57 -10.12 -24.84 8.11
CA VAL A 57 -9.87 -23.85 7.05
C VAL A 57 -10.85 -22.67 7.13
N LEU A 58 -12.13 -22.93 7.42
CA LEU A 58 -13.11 -21.85 7.60
C LEU A 58 -12.82 -21.03 8.86
N LEU A 59 -12.49 -21.69 9.97
CA LEU A 59 -12.20 -21.04 11.24
C LEU A 59 -10.89 -20.22 11.15
N GLY A 60 -9.82 -20.78 10.58
CA GLY A 60 -8.58 -20.05 10.33
C GLY A 60 -8.76 -18.93 9.29
N GLY A 61 -9.59 -19.14 8.27
CA GLY A 61 -9.92 -18.12 7.29
C GLY A 61 -10.63 -16.92 7.91
N ALA A 62 -11.52 -17.16 8.87
CA ALA A 62 -12.11 -16.09 9.68
C ALA A 62 -11.06 -15.42 10.58
N ALA A 63 -10.15 -16.20 11.18
CA ALA A 63 -9.08 -15.68 12.03
C ALA A 63 -8.05 -14.83 11.28
N VAL A 64 -7.87 -15.02 9.98
CA VAL A 64 -7.04 -14.16 9.13
C VAL A 64 -7.85 -12.99 8.57
N GLY A 65 -9.04 -13.28 8.02
CA GLY A 65 -9.84 -12.31 7.29
C GLY A 65 -10.48 -11.23 8.18
N VAL A 66 -10.98 -11.60 9.37
CA VAL A 66 -11.59 -10.63 10.29
C VAL A 66 -10.56 -9.57 10.72
N PRO A 67 -9.35 -9.92 11.19
CA PRO A 67 -8.28 -8.96 11.41
C PRO A 67 -7.95 -8.07 10.21
N ALA A 68 -7.89 -8.63 9.00
CA ALA A 68 -7.61 -7.86 7.79
C ALA A 68 -8.68 -6.80 7.52
N PHE A 69 -9.97 -7.15 7.67
CA PHE A 69 -11.08 -6.19 7.54
C PHE A 69 -11.07 -5.14 8.65
N LEU A 70 -10.87 -5.56 9.91
CA LEU A 70 -10.77 -4.64 11.03
C LEU A 70 -9.62 -3.65 10.84
N ALA A 71 -8.46 -4.13 10.38
CA ALA A 71 -7.33 -3.27 10.05
C ALA A 71 -7.67 -2.31 8.91
N ALA A 72 -8.31 -2.78 7.83
CA ALA A 72 -8.72 -1.93 6.72
C ALA A 72 -9.68 -0.81 7.15
N LEU A 73 -10.60 -1.10 8.06
CA LEU A 73 -11.55 -0.13 8.60
C LEU A 73 -10.88 0.83 9.61
N ALA A 74 -10.01 0.32 10.47
CA ALA A 74 -9.38 1.10 11.54
C ALA A 74 -8.19 1.96 11.07
N THR A 75 -7.54 1.61 9.94
CA THR A 75 -6.35 2.33 9.46
C THR A 75 -6.67 3.80 9.14
N VAL A 76 -7.81 4.08 8.53
CA VAL A 76 -8.23 5.46 8.18
C VAL A 76 -8.38 6.34 9.43
N PRO A 77 -9.26 6.02 10.40
CA PRO A 77 -9.46 6.86 11.57
C PRO A 77 -8.25 6.91 12.51
N VAL A 78 -7.31 5.95 12.43
CA VAL A 78 -6.05 6.02 13.18
C VAL A 78 -5.06 6.95 12.49
N ALA A 79 -4.92 6.86 11.16
CA ALA A 79 -4.03 7.74 10.39
C ALA A 79 -4.48 9.20 10.47
N ASP A 80 -5.77 9.47 10.31
CA ASP A 80 -6.31 10.84 10.30
C ASP A 80 -6.16 11.53 11.67
N ARG A 81 -6.35 10.79 12.78
CA ARG A 81 -6.14 11.32 14.14
C ARG A 81 -4.68 11.68 14.44
N LEU A 82 -3.74 11.05 13.75
CA LEU A 82 -2.30 11.31 13.89
C LEU A 82 -1.80 12.33 12.85
N GLY A 83 -2.72 13.09 12.23
CA GLY A 83 -2.42 14.15 11.29
C GLY A 83 -1.94 13.65 9.91
N GLY A 84 -2.12 12.35 9.62
CA GLY A 84 -1.99 11.81 8.28
C GLY A 84 -3.27 12.02 7.46
N ARG A 85 -3.22 11.67 6.19
CA ARG A 85 -4.42 11.55 5.33
C ARG A 85 -4.51 10.15 4.80
N MET A 86 -5.69 9.54 4.88
CA MET A 86 -5.90 8.20 4.34
C MET A 86 -7.33 8.02 3.86
N TYR A 87 -7.49 7.23 2.79
CA TYR A 87 -8.80 6.94 2.21
C TYR A 87 -9.13 5.46 2.33
N PHE A 88 -10.41 5.13 2.50
CA PHE A 88 -10.86 3.74 2.61
C PHE A 88 -10.45 2.89 1.40
N ARG A 89 -10.46 3.44 0.19
CA ARG A 89 -9.99 2.74 -1.02
C ARG A 89 -8.54 2.28 -0.91
N ARG A 90 -7.64 3.18 -0.48
CA ARG A 90 -6.22 2.89 -0.26
C ARG A 90 -6.04 1.92 0.90
N SER A 91 -6.85 2.03 1.96
CA SER A 91 -6.75 1.19 3.15
C SER A 91 -7.12 -0.28 2.87
N PHE A 92 -8.22 -0.51 2.15
CA PHE A 92 -8.62 -1.86 1.74
C PHE A 92 -7.63 -2.50 0.77
N LEU A 93 -7.09 -1.71 -0.17
CA LEU A 93 -6.02 -2.17 -1.05
C LEU A 93 -4.77 -2.55 -0.24
N LEU A 94 -4.39 -1.74 0.75
CA LEU A 94 -3.23 -1.99 1.60
C LEU A 94 -3.40 -3.23 2.50
N ALA A 95 -4.62 -3.52 2.96
CA ALA A 95 -4.93 -4.76 3.66
C ALA A 95 -4.82 -5.97 2.73
N PHE A 96 -5.40 -5.89 1.53
CA PHE A 96 -5.29 -6.94 0.51
C PHE A 96 -3.84 -7.22 0.09
N VAL A 97 -3.04 -6.19 -0.17
CA VAL A 97 -1.60 -6.34 -0.46
C VAL A 97 -0.87 -6.97 0.72
N GLY A 98 -1.27 -6.65 1.96
CA GLY A 98 -0.76 -7.30 3.16
C GLY A 98 -0.98 -8.81 3.14
N LEU A 99 -2.22 -9.24 2.86
CA LEU A 99 -2.55 -10.67 2.70
C LEU A 99 -1.73 -11.31 1.56
N MET A 100 -1.60 -10.65 0.40
CA MET A 100 -0.75 -11.16 -0.68
C MET A 100 0.71 -11.40 -0.24
N ILE A 101 1.26 -10.53 0.60
CA ILE A 101 2.62 -10.69 1.13
C ILE A 101 2.67 -11.89 2.09
N VAL A 102 1.75 -11.99 3.05
CA VAL A 102 1.71 -13.14 3.98
C VAL A 102 1.53 -14.44 3.22
N GLY A 103 0.53 -14.53 2.35
CA GLY A 103 0.27 -15.69 1.50
C GLY A 103 1.45 -16.06 0.59
N ALA A 104 2.25 -15.11 0.13
CA ALA A 104 3.47 -15.42 -0.62
C ALA A 104 4.53 -16.10 0.25
N PHE A 105 4.73 -15.62 1.49
CA PHE A 105 5.64 -16.25 2.44
C PHE A 105 5.17 -17.66 2.83
N GLU A 106 3.88 -17.81 3.10
CA GLU A 106 3.28 -19.11 3.41
C GLU A 106 3.39 -20.08 2.23
N LEU A 107 3.07 -19.64 1.01
CA LEU A 107 3.15 -20.48 -0.18
C LEU A 107 4.58 -20.99 -0.40
N VAL A 108 5.57 -20.11 -0.31
CA VAL A 108 7.00 -20.48 -0.44
C VAL A 108 7.40 -21.46 0.66
N ALA A 109 6.98 -21.22 1.91
CA ALA A 109 7.26 -22.13 3.02
C ALA A 109 6.63 -23.51 2.81
N THR A 110 5.34 -23.55 2.46
CA THR A 110 4.62 -24.80 2.21
C THR A 110 5.27 -25.59 1.09
N VAL A 111 5.62 -24.96 -0.03
CA VAL A 111 6.32 -25.64 -1.14
C VAL A 111 7.68 -26.17 -0.71
N ALA A 112 8.52 -25.33 -0.06
CA ALA A 112 9.86 -25.71 0.35
C ALA A 112 9.85 -26.84 1.39
N LEU A 113 8.98 -26.75 2.39
CA LEU A 113 8.84 -27.76 3.44
C LEU A 113 8.24 -29.06 2.92
N THR A 114 7.28 -28.98 1.98
CA THR A 114 6.77 -30.17 1.28
C THR A 114 7.90 -30.89 0.54
N LEU A 115 8.69 -30.16 -0.23
CA LEU A 115 9.82 -30.72 -0.96
C LEU A 115 10.85 -31.36 -0.02
N TYR A 116 11.19 -30.66 1.08
CA TYR A 116 12.09 -31.16 2.11
C TYR A 116 11.55 -32.46 2.76
N SER A 117 10.26 -32.51 3.06
CA SER A 117 9.60 -33.69 3.63
C SER A 117 9.63 -34.88 2.69
N LEU A 118 9.42 -34.66 1.39
CA LEU A 118 9.46 -35.73 0.39
C LEU A 118 10.87 -36.34 0.25
N VAL A 119 11.91 -35.51 0.39
CA VAL A 119 13.31 -35.95 0.29
C VAL A 119 13.80 -36.63 1.56
N THR A 120 13.44 -36.10 2.74
CA THR A 120 14.01 -36.54 4.03
C THR A 120 13.10 -37.48 4.82
N GLY A 121 11.82 -37.58 4.44
CA GLY A 121 10.81 -38.33 5.19
C GLY A 121 10.39 -37.69 6.53
N VAL A 122 10.89 -36.49 6.86
CA VAL A 122 10.60 -35.82 8.14
C VAL A 122 9.37 -34.91 8.00
N PRO A 123 8.32 -35.10 8.82
CA PRO A 123 7.13 -34.23 8.80
C PRO A 123 7.42 -32.84 9.38
N TYR A 124 6.74 -31.81 8.87
CA TYR A 124 6.97 -30.39 9.20
C TYR A 124 5.74 -29.65 9.77
N LEU A 125 4.78 -30.40 10.31
CA LEU A 125 3.39 -30.00 10.65
C LEU A 125 3.19 -28.76 11.57
N GLN A 126 4.22 -27.99 11.93
CA GLN A 126 4.16 -26.82 12.83
C GLN A 126 5.22 -25.74 12.51
N ARG A 127 5.76 -25.70 11.27
CA ARG A 127 6.81 -24.74 10.88
C ARG A 127 6.30 -23.57 10.04
N ILE A 128 5.09 -23.66 9.50
CA ILE A 128 4.52 -22.63 8.63
C ILE A 128 4.16 -21.39 9.45
N ASP A 129 3.67 -21.61 10.66
CA ASP A 129 3.28 -20.66 11.71
C ASP A 129 4.37 -19.60 11.95
N ARG A 130 5.63 -20.06 12.06
CA ARG A 130 6.80 -19.18 12.27
C ARG A 130 7.14 -18.36 11.05
N VAL A 131 6.88 -18.88 9.85
CA VAL A 131 7.06 -18.14 8.60
C VAL A 131 5.95 -17.12 8.43
N THR A 132 4.72 -17.42 8.85
CA THR A 132 3.61 -16.46 8.89
C THR A 132 3.94 -15.27 9.78
N VAL A 133 4.58 -15.48 10.94
CA VAL A 133 5.10 -14.38 11.79
C VAL A 133 6.08 -13.48 11.04
N LEU A 134 7.01 -14.06 10.27
CA LEU A 134 7.92 -13.30 9.42
C LEU A 134 7.19 -12.56 8.29
N GLY A 135 6.17 -13.19 7.69
CA GLY A 135 5.28 -12.59 6.70
C GLY A 135 4.59 -11.33 7.24
N TYR A 136 4.06 -11.39 8.47
CA TYR A 136 3.50 -10.21 9.14
C TYR A 136 4.55 -9.12 9.44
N GLY A 137 5.80 -9.49 9.71
CA GLY A 137 6.92 -8.54 9.76
C GLY A 137 7.13 -7.82 8.43
N ALA A 138 7.09 -8.54 7.31
CA ALA A 138 7.18 -7.95 5.97
C ALA A 138 5.97 -7.07 5.62
N VAL A 139 4.76 -7.44 6.07
CA VAL A 139 3.57 -6.58 5.98
C VAL A 139 3.77 -5.30 6.77
N PHE A 140 4.32 -5.38 7.99
CA PHE A 140 4.60 -4.20 8.80
C PHE A 140 5.59 -3.27 8.11
N TRP A 141 6.68 -3.82 7.56
CA TRP A 141 7.66 -3.07 6.77
C TRP A 141 7.03 -2.34 5.59
N SER A 142 6.29 -3.07 4.75
CA SER A 142 5.68 -2.50 3.53
C SER A 142 4.65 -1.42 3.85
N ARG A 143 3.80 -1.65 4.87
CA ARG A 143 2.83 -0.67 5.35
C ARG A 143 3.51 0.58 5.88
N GLN A 144 4.61 0.45 6.63
CA GLN A 144 5.31 1.61 7.17
C GLN A 144 5.95 2.44 6.06
N VAL A 145 6.55 1.81 5.05
CA VAL A 145 7.08 2.51 3.87
C VAL A 145 5.96 3.22 3.12
N ILE A 146 4.87 2.52 2.79
CA ILE A 146 3.76 3.08 2.02
C ILE A 146 3.08 4.23 2.78
N LEU A 147 2.76 4.07 4.06
CA LEU A 147 2.10 5.10 4.86
C LEU A 147 3.02 6.31 5.09
N SER A 148 4.33 6.10 5.20
CA SER A 148 5.27 7.22 5.27
C SER A 148 5.29 8.08 4.00
N ALA A 149 5.04 7.44 2.85
CA ALA A 149 5.02 8.09 1.55
C ALA A 149 3.65 8.67 1.17
N THR A 150 2.55 8.13 1.72
CA THR A 150 1.19 8.45 1.27
C THR A 150 0.32 9.14 2.31
N SER A 151 0.72 9.11 3.59
CA SER A 151 -0.10 9.64 4.68
C SER A 151 0.66 10.68 5.52
N ASN A 152 1.78 10.28 6.14
CA ASN A 152 2.57 11.17 6.99
C ASN A 152 4.05 10.77 6.96
N SER A 153 4.94 11.70 6.57
CA SER A 153 6.38 11.43 6.48
C SER A 153 7.07 11.18 7.82
N LYS A 154 6.41 11.50 8.95
CA LYS A 154 6.89 11.22 10.31
C LYS A 154 6.54 9.78 10.73
N HIS A 155 7.57 8.92 10.79
CA HIS A 155 7.43 7.49 11.12
C HIS A 155 6.69 7.18 12.42
N LEU A 156 6.83 8.03 13.46
CA LEU A 156 6.14 7.83 14.73
C LEU A 156 4.61 8.03 14.62
N HIS A 157 4.16 8.88 13.70
CA HIS A 157 2.74 9.14 13.48
C HIS A 157 2.12 8.08 12.55
N SER A 158 2.91 7.47 11.67
CA SER A 158 2.45 6.38 10.81
C SER A 158 2.50 5.00 11.48
N LEU A 159 3.29 4.84 12.55
CA LEU A 159 3.52 3.55 13.21
C LEU A 159 2.22 2.88 13.69
N PRO A 160 1.30 3.55 14.40
CA PRO A 160 0.08 2.90 14.87
C PRO A 160 -0.79 2.39 13.71
N ALA A 161 -0.91 3.17 12.64
CA ALA A 161 -1.67 2.79 11.44
C ALA A 161 -0.98 1.63 10.66
N ALA A 162 0.35 1.62 10.63
CA ALA A 162 1.13 0.57 10.00
C ALA A 162 1.01 -0.76 10.77
N SER A 163 1.02 -0.72 12.11
CA SER A 163 0.98 -1.91 12.97
C SER A 163 -0.40 -2.57 13.06
N LEU A 164 -1.50 -1.88 12.74
CA LEU A 164 -2.86 -2.44 12.87
C LEU A 164 -3.03 -3.81 12.22
N HIS A 165 -2.74 -3.92 10.92
CA HIS A 165 -2.93 -5.18 10.20
C HIS A 165 -2.07 -6.31 10.76
N PRO A 166 -0.74 -6.17 10.87
CA PRO A 166 0.08 -7.28 11.30
C PRO A 166 -0.14 -7.62 12.79
N VAL A 167 -0.48 -6.66 13.67
CA VAL A 167 -0.78 -6.96 15.09
C VAL A 167 -2.10 -7.68 15.22
N LEU A 168 -3.15 -7.19 14.55
CA LEU A 168 -4.45 -7.88 14.56
C LEU A 168 -4.35 -9.25 13.91
N GLY A 169 -3.54 -9.40 12.85
CA GLY A 169 -3.28 -10.68 12.20
C GLY A 169 -2.61 -11.69 13.12
N LEU A 170 -1.61 -11.26 13.91
CA LEU A 170 -1.00 -12.10 14.94
C LEU A 170 -1.98 -12.46 16.06
N ILE A 171 -2.84 -11.53 16.49
CA ILE A 171 -3.90 -11.82 17.46
C ILE A 171 -4.89 -12.86 16.91
N GLY A 172 -5.28 -12.73 15.64
CA GLY A 172 -6.12 -13.70 14.96
C GLY A 172 -5.46 -15.09 14.90
N LEU A 173 -4.18 -15.15 14.52
CA LEU A 173 -3.41 -16.38 14.49
C LEU A 173 -3.34 -17.03 15.88
N ALA A 174 -3.07 -16.25 16.94
CA ALA A 174 -2.99 -16.71 18.31
C ALA A 174 -4.33 -17.20 18.89
N ALA A 175 -5.46 -16.82 18.29
CA ALA A 175 -6.78 -17.33 18.69
C ALA A 175 -7.03 -18.77 18.20
N VAL A 176 -6.31 -19.21 17.16
CA VAL A 176 -6.50 -20.53 16.53
C VAL A 176 -5.31 -21.46 16.79
N LEU A 177 -4.11 -20.89 16.94
CA LEU A 177 -2.87 -21.60 17.21
C LEU A 177 -2.32 -21.19 18.58
N PRO A 178 -1.89 -22.15 19.41
CA PRO A 178 -1.33 -21.85 20.72
C PRO A 178 0.04 -21.16 20.57
N PHE A 179 0.08 -19.84 20.77
CA PHE A 179 1.34 -19.08 20.74
C PHE A 179 2.22 -19.41 21.94
N ARG A 180 3.46 -19.81 21.67
CA ARG A 180 4.47 -20.02 22.70
C ARG A 180 5.26 -18.74 22.95
N LEU A 181 5.89 -18.63 24.13
CA LEU A 181 6.70 -17.46 24.48
C LEU A 181 7.85 -17.21 23.49
N ASP A 182 8.46 -18.27 22.92
CA ASP A 182 9.50 -18.14 21.90
C ASP A 182 8.99 -17.51 20.60
N GLU A 183 7.73 -17.74 20.24
CA GLU A 183 7.10 -17.16 19.05
C GLU A 183 6.72 -15.69 19.25
N VAL A 184 6.30 -15.33 20.46
CA VAL A 184 6.08 -13.92 20.83
C VAL A 184 7.39 -13.14 20.75
N VAL A 185 8.48 -13.70 21.30
CA VAL A 185 9.81 -13.08 21.23
C VAL A 185 10.27 -12.95 19.77
N LEU A 186 10.08 -14.00 18.96
CA LEU A 186 10.40 -13.95 17.52
C LEU A 186 9.60 -12.84 16.80
N ALA A 187 8.30 -12.72 17.09
CA ALA A 187 7.45 -11.68 16.50
C ALA A 187 7.95 -10.29 16.89
N LEU A 188 8.29 -10.05 18.16
CA LEU A 188 8.81 -8.76 18.63
C LEU A 188 10.15 -8.41 17.97
N VAL A 189 11.07 -9.38 17.87
CA VAL A 189 12.37 -9.20 17.21
C VAL A 189 12.17 -8.91 15.72
N ALA A 190 11.33 -9.69 15.03
CA ALA A 190 11.02 -9.47 13.63
C ALA A 190 10.45 -8.06 13.42
N TYR A 191 9.47 -7.64 14.23
CA TYR A 191 8.89 -6.30 14.17
C TYR A 191 9.92 -5.20 14.37
N ALA A 192 10.80 -5.32 15.36
CA ALA A 192 11.85 -4.34 15.62
C ALA A 192 12.81 -4.21 14.43
N VAL A 193 13.24 -5.34 13.86
CA VAL A 193 14.14 -5.37 12.68
C VAL A 193 13.46 -4.80 11.45
N PHE A 194 12.22 -5.23 11.14
CA PHE A 194 11.47 -4.72 10.00
C PHE A 194 11.13 -3.23 10.16
N PHE A 195 10.83 -2.76 11.37
CA PHE A 195 10.65 -1.33 11.61
C PHE A 195 11.93 -0.54 11.36
N GLY A 196 13.05 -0.97 11.97
CA GLY A 196 14.34 -0.29 11.84
C GLY A 196 14.78 -0.21 10.38
N THR A 197 14.60 -1.28 9.61
CA THR A 197 14.93 -1.31 8.18
C THR A 197 13.97 -0.48 7.34
N ALA A 198 12.68 -0.42 7.65
CA ALA A 198 11.72 0.47 6.97
C ALA A 198 12.07 1.95 7.16
N VAL A 199 12.41 2.33 8.40
CA VAL A 199 12.88 3.69 8.73
C VAL A 199 14.18 3.99 8.00
N ALA A 200 15.16 3.08 8.02
CA ALA A 200 16.42 3.28 7.31
C ALA A 200 16.21 3.44 5.80
N TYR A 201 15.36 2.59 5.18
CA TYR A 201 15.05 2.65 3.75
C TYR A 201 14.42 3.98 3.34
N THR A 202 13.40 4.42 4.09
CA THR A 202 12.69 5.67 3.82
C THR A 202 13.58 6.90 4.00
N GLU A 203 14.41 6.92 5.04
CA GLU A 203 15.40 7.99 5.24
C GLU A 203 16.47 8.02 4.14
N ILE A 204 16.90 6.86 3.62
CA ILE A 204 17.78 6.81 2.45
C ILE A 204 17.07 7.33 1.20
N ALA A 205 15.81 6.96 0.99
CA ALA A 205 15.01 7.37 -0.17
C ALA A 205 14.75 8.89 -0.23
N LYS A 206 14.63 9.56 0.92
CA LYS A 206 14.45 11.02 1.00
C LYS A 206 15.71 11.81 0.61
N ARG A 207 16.90 11.27 0.87
CA ARG A 207 18.19 12.00 0.76
C ARG A 207 18.47 12.64 -0.61
N PRO A 208 18.23 12.00 -1.76
CA PRO A 208 18.55 12.60 -3.06
C PRO A 208 17.75 13.88 -3.32
N LEU A 209 16.44 13.87 -3.06
CA LEU A 209 15.57 15.04 -3.29
C LEU A 209 15.84 16.14 -2.27
N LEU A 210 16.10 15.79 -1.01
CA LEU A 210 16.50 16.75 0.01
C LEU A 210 17.82 17.45 -0.36
N ARG A 211 18.81 16.71 -0.88
CA ARG A 211 20.11 17.28 -1.27
C ARG A 211 20.02 18.15 -2.52
N SER A 212 19.22 17.76 -3.50
CA SER A 212 19.15 18.46 -4.80
C SER A 212 18.17 19.64 -4.80
N PHE A 213 17.05 19.54 -4.05
CA PHE A 213 15.95 20.50 -4.11
C PHE A 213 15.57 21.08 -2.73
N GLY A 214 16.21 20.66 -1.64
CA GLY A 214 15.86 21.12 -0.29
C GLY A 214 14.48 20.66 0.20
N ALA A 215 13.80 19.78 -0.54
CA ALA A 215 12.43 19.35 -0.29
C ALA A 215 12.35 17.86 0.07
N ASP A 216 11.42 17.52 0.96
CA ASP A 216 11.16 16.12 1.34
C ASP A 216 10.46 15.40 0.18
N GLY A 217 11.17 14.44 -0.42
CA GLY A 217 10.67 13.66 -1.55
C GLY A 217 9.41 12.86 -1.26
N LEU A 218 9.18 12.44 -0.01
CA LEU A 218 7.95 11.73 0.36
C LEU A 218 6.76 12.69 0.42
N THR A 219 6.98 13.92 0.90
CA THR A 219 5.95 14.97 0.89
C THR A 219 5.54 15.32 -0.54
N LEU A 220 6.49 15.40 -1.46
CA LEU A 220 6.22 15.61 -2.89
C LEU A 220 5.43 14.46 -3.53
N LEU A 221 5.78 13.23 -3.19
CA LEU A 221 5.05 12.06 -3.68
C LEU A 221 3.60 12.08 -3.18
N ARG A 222 3.39 12.39 -1.90
CA ARG A 222 2.05 12.53 -1.31
C ARG A 222 1.23 13.60 -2.03
N SER A 223 1.75 14.81 -2.16
CA SER A 223 1.02 15.91 -2.80
C SER A 223 0.69 15.62 -4.27
N THR A 224 1.62 14.98 -4.99
CA THR A 224 1.41 14.47 -6.36
C THR A 224 0.28 13.43 -6.43
N LEU A 225 0.27 12.48 -5.50
CA LEU A 225 -0.80 11.47 -5.44
C LEU A 225 -2.15 12.08 -5.12
N ASP A 226 -2.21 13.05 -4.21
CA ASP A 226 -3.44 13.75 -3.87
C ASP A 226 -3.97 14.52 -5.09
N HIS A 227 -3.12 15.25 -5.81
CA HIS A 227 -3.51 15.91 -7.06
C HIS A 227 -4.12 14.94 -8.10
N TYR A 228 -3.52 13.76 -8.30
CA TYR A 228 -4.00 12.80 -9.30
C TYR A 228 -5.26 12.03 -8.89
N THR A 229 -5.40 11.70 -7.60
CA THR A 229 -6.45 10.78 -7.16
C THR A 229 -7.63 11.47 -6.52
N GLU A 230 -7.38 12.46 -5.66
CA GLU A 230 -8.38 13.18 -4.89
C GLU A 230 -7.98 14.67 -4.84
N PRO A 231 -8.35 15.48 -5.87
CA PRO A 231 -7.83 16.83 -6.07
C PRO A 231 -8.24 17.75 -4.91
N GLU A 232 -7.42 17.73 -3.87
CA GLU A 232 -7.59 18.47 -2.64
C GLU A 232 -6.81 19.77 -2.75
N ALA A 233 -7.45 20.90 -2.40
CA ALA A 233 -6.86 22.23 -2.57
C ALA A 233 -5.51 22.39 -1.86
N SER A 234 -5.31 21.69 -0.74
CA SER A 234 -4.05 21.75 0.03
C SER A 234 -2.91 20.97 -0.61
N GLY A 235 -3.17 19.81 -1.23
CA GLY A 235 -2.15 19.07 -1.98
C GLY A 235 -1.72 19.82 -3.25
N ILE A 236 -2.66 20.50 -3.91
CA ILE A 236 -2.40 21.37 -5.05
C ILE A 236 -1.52 22.56 -4.62
N ALA A 237 -1.88 23.25 -3.54
CA ALA A 237 -1.10 24.38 -3.03
C ALA A 237 0.33 23.98 -2.61
N GLU A 238 0.51 22.79 -2.03
CA GLU A 238 1.83 22.26 -1.64
C GLU A 238 2.70 21.95 -2.87
N LEU A 239 2.10 21.42 -3.94
CA LEU A 239 2.75 21.23 -5.24
C LEU A 239 3.13 22.55 -5.90
N GLU A 240 2.20 23.51 -5.95
CA GLU A 240 2.44 24.84 -6.52
C GLU A 240 3.58 25.53 -5.77
N THR A 241 3.58 25.50 -4.44
CA THR A 241 4.67 26.06 -3.62
C THR A 241 6.02 25.41 -3.93
N PHE A 242 6.05 24.08 -4.09
CA PHE A 242 7.29 23.39 -4.47
C PHE A 242 7.77 23.82 -5.85
N PHE A 243 6.90 23.81 -6.86
CA PHE A 243 7.28 24.20 -8.22
C PHE A 243 7.65 25.68 -8.30
N ASP A 244 6.97 26.56 -7.58
CA ASP A 244 7.33 27.97 -7.46
C ASP A 244 8.75 28.15 -6.90
N SER A 245 9.14 27.33 -5.91
CA SER A 245 10.48 27.40 -5.31
C SER A 245 11.63 26.99 -6.24
N ILE A 246 11.37 26.13 -7.24
CA ILE A 246 12.38 25.64 -8.19
C ILE A 246 12.24 26.26 -9.59
N SER A 247 11.12 26.92 -9.87
CA SER A 247 10.84 27.49 -11.18
C SER A 247 11.51 28.84 -11.36
N VAL A 248 11.81 29.15 -12.62
CA VAL A 248 12.26 30.46 -13.04
C VAL A 248 11.10 31.12 -13.78
N ALA A 249 10.78 32.36 -13.42
CA ALA A 249 9.70 33.11 -14.06
C ALA A 249 9.92 33.18 -15.58
N ALA A 250 9.13 32.43 -16.34
CA ALA A 250 9.17 32.44 -17.80
C ALA A 250 8.18 33.48 -18.33
N ARG A 251 8.67 34.51 -19.04
CA ARG A 251 7.79 35.41 -19.80
C ARG A 251 7.37 34.71 -21.09
N VAL A 252 6.23 34.04 -21.04
CA VAL A 252 5.63 33.43 -22.24
C VAL A 252 4.72 34.46 -22.91
N ARG A 253 5.01 34.81 -24.17
CA ARG A 253 4.06 35.56 -25.01
C ARG A 253 3.00 34.59 -25.50
N VAL A 254 1.83 34.64 -24.86
CA VAL A 254 0.66 33.89 -25.32
C VAL A 254 -0.16 34.80 -26.23
N GLY A 255 -0.29 34.42 -27.50
CA GLY A 255 -1.13 35.13 -28.46
C GLY A 255 -2.45 34.39 -28.63
N GLY A 256 -3.54 34.95 -28.15
CA GLY A 256 -4.89 34.39 -28.36
C GLY A 256 -5.54 34.98 -29.61
N LEU A 257 -6.17 34.15 -30.43
CA LEU A 257 -7.04 34.58 -31.52
C LEU A 257 -8.49 34.46 -31.08
N ALA A 258 -9.19 35.59 -31.03
CA ALA A 258 -10.61 35.63 -30.72
C ALA A 258 -11.43 35.86 -31.99
N PHE A 259 -12.36 34.96 -32.25
CA PHE A 259 -13.33 35.11 -33.33
C PHE A 259 -14.68 35.53 -32.75
N ARG A 260 -15.24 36.62 -33.27
CA ARG A 260 -16.61 37.03 -32.93
C ARG A 260 -17.56 36.42 -33.96
N VAL A 261 -18.46 35.55 -33.49
CA VAL A 261 -19.52 34.95 -34.32
C VAL A 261 -20.86 35.40 -33.73
N GLY A 262 -21.47 36.42 -34.35
CA GLY A 262 -22.68 37.06 -33.85
C GLY A 262 -22.46 37.78 -32.51
N SER A 263 -23.31 37.47 -31.52
CA SER A 263 -23.19 38.01 -30.15
C SER A 263 -22.23 37.22 -29.25
N ARG A 264 -21.64 36.12 -29.74
CA ARG A 264 -20.74 35.27 -28.94
C ARG A 264 -19.29 35.48 -29.36
N LEU A 265 -18.42 35.58 -28.35
CA LEU A 265 -16.98 35.62 -28.52
C LEU A 265 -16.43 34.21 -28.26
N LYS A 266 -15.75 33.62 -29.26
CA LYS A 266 -15.09 32.33 -29.12
C LYS A 266 -13.59 32.57 -29.14
N ALA A 267 -12.94 32.40 -27.98
CA ALA A 267 -11.50 32.50 -27.84
C ALA A 267 -10.85 31.13 -28.05
N LEU A 268 -9.79 31.10 -28.86
CA LEU A 268 -8.84 29.98 -28.93
C LEU A 268 -7.52 30.49 -28.36
N PHE A 269 -7.05 29.81 -27.30
CA PHE A 269 -5.77 30.05 -26.65
C PHE A 269 -4.76 29.02 -27.13
#